data_AF-A0A936ID74-F1
#
_entry.id   AF-A0A936ID74-F1
#
_cell.length_a   1.000
_cell.length_b   1.000
_cell.length_c   1.000
_cell.angle_alpha   90.00
_cell.angle_beta   90.00
_cell.angle_gamma   90.00
#
_symmetry.space_group_name_H-M   'P 1'
#
loop_
_entity.id
_entity.type
_entity.pdbx_description
1 polymer ?
#
loop_
_entity_poly.entity_id
_entity_poly.type
_entity_poly.pdbx_seq_one_letter_code
_entity_poly.pdbx_strand_id
1 'polypeptide(L)'
;MAIEAKAAAILRDAEASLRQLAAEAASAGDYAGIIKVAAWAKTISDLVKATPAADEAKPVSQPQKASLDKKVQSRRMATRATERREYPRFFRNRDQLVRVAWSKREKKEYQHKASRSALLSLVSALVEAGKDGRVFTTDQVLPIRDSTDGSEIPNYQSYVCIAWLKQTGLIDQHGRQGYSVPRLAELRDAVEAIWRSLPTK
;
A
#
# COMPACT_ATOMS: atom_id res chain seq x y z
N MET A 1 11.90 38.10 6.62
CA MET A 1 11.08 36.89 6.86
C MET A 1 11.91 35.67 6.47
N ALA A 2 12.07 34.70 7.37
CA ALA A 2 12.87 33.50 7.13
C ALA A 2 12.25 32.67 5.98
N ILE A 3 13.09 32.16 5.08
CA ILE A 3 12.68 31.34 3.92
C ILE A 3 11.80 30.16 4.36
N GLU A 4 12.07 29.60 5.54
CA GLU A 4 11.32 28.50 6.15
C GLU A 4 9.86 28.87 6.45
N ALA A 5 9.61 30.07 6.98
CA ALA A 5 8.25 30.55 7.22
C ALA A 5 7.46 30.70 5.91
N LYS A 6 8.14 31.14 4.83
CA LYS A 6 7.53 31.22 3.50
C LYS A 6 7.25 29.84 2.91
N ALA A 7 8.13 28.87 3.11
CA ALA A 7 7.92 27.49 2.68
C ALA A 7 6.75 26.82 3.42
N ALA A 8 6.65 27.02 4.74
CA ALA A 8 5.54 26.51 5.54
C ALA A 8 4.20 27.11 5.11
N ALA A 9 4.16 28.41 4.76
CA ALA A 9 2.95 29.05 4.23
C ALA A 9 2.51 28.41 2.91
N ILE A 10 3.44 28.21 1.95
CA ILE A 10 3.15 27.57 0.66
C ILE A 10 2.58 26.15 0.86
N LEU A 11 3.12 25.38 1.80
CA LEU A 11 2.62 24.03 2.08
C LEU A 11 1.21 24.03 2.65
N ARG A 12 0.87 24.99 3.53
CA ARG A 12 -0.49 25.14 4.08
C ARG A 12 -1.49 25.53 3.00
N ASP A 13 -1.11 26.44 2.10
CA ASP A 13 -1.96 26.85 0.99
C ASP A 13 -2.22 25.69 0.01
N ALA A 14 -1.18 24.87 -0.25
CA ALA A 14 -1.31 23.66 -1.05
C ALA A 14 -2.22 22.62 -0.39
N GLU A 15 -2.10 22.41 0.93
CA GLU A 15 -3.00 21.52 1.68
C GLU A 15 -4.46 21.97 1.60
N ALA A 16 -4.72 23.28 1.78
CA ALA A 16 -6.06 23.86 1.66
C ALA A 16 -6.64 23.66 0.25
N SER A 17 -5.84 23.91 -0.79
CA SER A 17 -6.24 23.71 -2.19
C SER A 17 -6.58 22.25 -2.50
N LEU A 18 -5.80 21.29 -1.99
CA LEU A 18 -6.09 19.86 -2.17
C LEU A 18 -7.39 19.45 -1.46
N ARG A 19 -7.68 19.99 -0.27
CA ARG A 19 -8.97 19.73 0.42
C ARG A 19 -10.15 20.22 -0.39
N GLN A 20 -10.03 21.39 -1.02
CA GLN A 20 -11.08 21.93 -1.88
C GLN A 20 -11.31 21.03 -3.11
N LEU A 21 -10.22 20.61 -3.79
CA LEU A 21 -10.32 19.67 -4.92
C LEU A 21 -10.94 18.32 -4.52
N ALA A 22 -10.67 17.84 -3.30
CA ALA A 22 -11.31 16.61 -2.80
C ALA A 22 -12.83 16.79 -2.61
N ALA A 23 -13.27 17.96 -2.14
CA ALA A 23 -14.69 18.29 -1.99
C ALA A 23 -15.40 18.44 -3.35
N GLU A 24 -14.73 19.03 -4.34
CA GLU A 24 -15.22 19.11 -5.72
C GLU A 24 -15.34 17.73 -6.36
N ALA A 25 -14.31 16.88 -6.22
CA ALA A 25 -14.34 15.49 -6.71
C ALA A 25 -15.45 14.67 -6.04
N ALA A 26 -15.71 14.90 -4.74
CA ALA A 26 -16.82 14.29 -4.02
C ALA A 26 -18.18 14.72 -4.59
N SER A 27 -18.34 16.01 -4.89
CA SER A 27 -19.57 16.54 -5.49
C SER A 27 -19.79 16.02 -6.91
N ALA A 28 -18.72 15.73 -7.65
CA ALA A 28 -18.76 15.15 -9.00
C ALA A 28 -18.89 13.61 -9.02
N GLY A 29 -18.82 12.94 -7.86
CA GLY A 29 -18.86 11.48 -7.77
C GLY A 29 -17.60 10.77 -8.28
N ASP A 30 -16.47 11.48 -8.42
CA ASP A 30 -15.18 10.89 -8.82
C ASP A 30 -14.45 10.29 -7.61
N TYR A 31 -14.89 9.12 -7.18
CA TYR A 31 -14.31 8.41 -6.03
C TYR A 31 -12.83 8.06 -6.23
N ALA A 32 -12.39 7.82 -7.47
CA ALA A 32 -11.00 7.52 -7.78
C ALA A 32 -10.11 8.77 -7.61
N GLY A 33 -10.62 9.94 -8.02
CA GLY A 33 -10.01 11.24 -7.78
C GLY A 33 -9.89 11.58 -6.30
N ILE A 34 -10.96 11.39 -5.52
CA ILE A 34 -10.98 11.65 -4.06
C ILE A 34 -9.86 10.90 -3.35
N ILE A 35 -9.71 9.60 -3.62
CA ILE A 35 -8.69 8.76 -2.95
C ILE A 35 -7.27 9.30 -3.23
N LYS A 36 -6.98 9.69 -4.48
CA LYS A 36 -5.68 10.22 -4.87
C LYS A 36 -5.40 11.57 -4.22
N VAL A 37 -6.36 12.50 -4.27
CA VAL A 37 -6.22 13.85 -3.72
C VAL A 37 -6.10 13.80 -2.19
N ALA A 38 -6.87 12.94 -1.52
CA ALA A 38 -6.78 12.75 -0.07
C ALA A 38 -5.42 12.18 0.35
N ALA A 39 -4.85 11.24 -0.43
CA ALA A 39 -3.52 10.72 -0.17
C ALA A 39 -2.45 11.83 -0.26
N TRP A 40 -2.52 12.70 -1.28
CA TRP A 40 -1.61 13.84 -1.40
C TRP A 40 -1.77 14.84 -0.24
N ALA A 41 -3.01 15.20 0.12
CA ALA A 41 -3.28 16.10 1.23
C ALA A 41 -2.67 15.57 2.55
N LYS A 42 -2.77 14.25 2.79
CA LYS A 42 -2.16 13.60 3.95
C LYS A 42 -0.63 13.74 3.92
N THR A 43 0.03 13.48 2.79
CA THR A 43 1.49 13.62 2.69
C THR A 43 1.97 15.05 2.94
N ILE A 44 1.25 16.07 2.46
CA ILE A 44 1.57 17.47 2.73
C ILE A 44 1.36 17.80 4.21
N SER A 45 0.26 17.34 4.81
CA SER A 45 -0.02 17.53 6.24
C SER A 45 1.09 16.95 7.13
N ASP A 46 1.59 15.77 6.77
CA ASP A 46 2.70 15.13 7.49
C ASP A 46 4.01 15.94 7.34
N LEU A 47 4.30 16.51 6.16
CA LEU A 47 5.45 17.40 5.95
C LEU A 47 5.35 18.70 6.77
N VAL A 48 4.16 19.30 6.85
CA VAL A 48 3.91 20.51 7.65
C VAL A 48 4.13 20.21 9.14
N LYS A 49 3.66 19.06 9.64
CA LYS A 49 3.85 18.63 11.04
C LYS A 49 5.30 18.27 11.36
N ALA A 50 6.03 17.72 10.39
CA ALA A 50 7.43 17.35 10.55
C ALA A 50 8.38 18.56 10.49
N THR A 51 7.89 19.73 10.10
CA THR A 51 8.69 20.97 10.14
C THR A 51 8.73 21.43 11.60
N PRO A 52 9.86 21.29 12.32
CA PRO A 52 9.92 21.70 13.70
C PRO A 52 9.66 23.21 13.80
N ALA A 53 8.69 23.60 14.62
CA ALA A 53 8.69 24.95 15.17
C ALA A 53 10.06 25.12 15.86
N ALA A 54 10.80 26.15 15.50
CA ALA A 54 12.15 26.39 15.96
C ALA A 54 12.23 26.38 17.49
N ASP A 55 12.55 25.23 18.06
CA ASP A 55 13.13 25.11 19.39
C ASP A 55 13.95 23.82 19.51
N GLU A 56 15.17 24.02 20.01
CA GLU A 56 16.18 23.05 20.44
C GLU A 56 16.77 22.07 19.39
N ALA A 57 17.84 22.55 18.76
CA ALA A 57 18.81 21.77 18.01
C ALA A 57 19.56 20.75 18.89
N LYS A 58 19.61 19.49 18.45
CA LYS A 58 20.70 18.55 18.79
C LYS A 58 21.60 18.34 17.56
N PRO A 59 22.93 18.39 17.72
CA PRO A 59 23.86 18.47 16.59
C PRO A 59 24.06 17.11 15.93
N VAL A 60 23.91 17.08 14.61
CA VAL A 60 24.30 15.96 13.74
C VAL A 60 25.75 16.19 13.29
N SER A 61 26.61 15.23 13.61
CA SER A 61 28.02 15.20 13.22
C SER A 61 28.21 15.15 11.70
N GLN A 62 29.15 15.99 11.24
CA GLN A 62 29.54 16.18 9.84
C GLN A 62 30.48 15.08 9.29
N PRO A 63 30.69 15.07 7.95
CA PRO A 63 31.11 13.90 7.17
C PRO A 63 32.62 13.86 6.86
N GLN A 64 33.15 12.65 6.66
CA GLN A 64 34.50 12.44 6.14
C GLN A 64 34.54 12.40 4.61
N LYS A 65 35.45 13.21 4.06
CA LYS A 65 35.91 13.24 2.66
C LYS A 65 36.92 12.11 2.41
N ALA A 66 36.81 11.44 1.27
CA ALA A 66 37.95 10.95 0.47
C ALA A 66 37.43 10.63 -0.95
N SER A 67 37.79 11.43 -1.96
CA SER A 67 38.96 11.26 -2.85
C SER A 67 38.75 10.19 -3.93
N LEU A 68 38.59 10.63 -5.19
CA LEU A 68 39.53 10.41 -6.31
C LEU A 68 38.83 10.47 -7.67
N ASP A 69 39.33 11.40 -8.49
CA ASP A 69 39.15 11.49 -9.92
C ASP A 69 39.41 10.16 -10.63
N LYS A 70 38.41 9.67 -11.36
CA LYS A 70 38.62 8.78 -12.51
C LYS A 70 37.67 9.16 -13.65
N LYS A 71 38.27 9.83 -14.63
CA LYS A 71 37.70 10.16 -15.94
C LYS A 71 37.53 8.86 -16.73
N VAL A 72 36.31 8.34 -16.81
CA VAL A 72 35.96 7.21 -17.70
C VAL A 72 34.95 7.72 -18.72
N GLN A 73 35.37 7.72 -19.99
CA GLN A 73 34.53 8.00 -21.14
C GLN A 73 33.43 6.93 -21.23
N SER A 74 32.23 7.30 -20.80
CA SER A 74 31.02 6.49 -20.91
C SER A 74 30.46 6.61 -22.32
N ARG A 75 30.55 5.52 -23.10
CA ARG A 75 29.70 5.31 -24.27
C ARG A 75 28.25 5.31 -23.81
N ARG A 76 27.48 6.31 -24.23
CA ARG A 76 26.03 6.39 -24.03
C ARG A 76 25.34 5.28 -24.81
N MET A 77 25.19 4.11 -24.19
CA MET A 77 24.07 3.24 -24.51
C MET A 77 22.84 3.83 -23.82
N ALA A 78 21.91 4.33 -24.63
CA ALA A 78 20.57 4.70 -24.21
C ALA A 78 19.87 3.44 -23.69
N THR A 79 20.07 3.14 -22.41
CA THR A 79 19.24 2.17 -21.70
C THR A 79 17.87 2.81 -21.59
N ARG A 80 16.91 2.31 -22.36
CA ARG A 80 15.49 2.57 -22.15
C ARG A 80 15.24 2.41 -20.66
N ALA A 81 14.97 3.52 -19.97
CA ALA A 81 14.61 3.52 -18.58
C ALA A 81 13.32 2.70 -18.46
N THR A 82 13.46 1.42 -18.13
CA THR A 82 12.33 0.57 -17.77
C THR A 82 11.69 1.27 -16.59
N GLU A 83 10.48 1.79 -16.80
CA GLU A 83 9.65 2.36 -15.74
C GLU A 83 9.79 1.47 -14.51
N ARG A 84 10.18 2.06 -13.38
CA ARG A 84 10.37 1.35 -12.12
C ARG A 84 9.00 0.83 -11.69
N ARG A 85 8.61 -0.34 -12.20
CA ARG A 85 7.34 -0.98 -11.88
C ARG A 85 7.34 -1.24 -10.38
N GLU A 86 6.40 -0.61 -9.69
CA GLU A 86 6.22 -0.76 -8.25
C GLU A 86 5.80 -2.21 -7.97
N TYR A 87 6.58 -2.91 -7.14
CA TYR A 87 6.31 -4.30 -6.72
C TYR A 87 5.83 -4.31 -5.26
N PRO A 88 4.96 -5.25 -4.86
CA PRO A 88 4.37 -6.32 -5.66
C PRO A 88 3.20 -5.84 -6.55
N ARG A 89 2.90 -6.61 -7.60
CA ARG A 89 1.73 -6.39 -8.47
C ARG A 89 0.74 -7.53 -8.32
N PHE A 90 -0.54 -7.20 -8.44
CA PHE A 90 -1.62 -8.18 -8.35
C PHE A 90 -2.43 -8.20 -9.65
N PHE A 91 -2.77 -9.40 -10.11
CA PHE A 91 -3.55 -9.64 -11.32
C PHE A 91 -4.61 -10.68 -11.03
N ARG A 92 -5.67 -10.66 -11.84
CA ARG A 92 -6.64 -11.75 -11.91
C ARG A 92 -6.30 -12.64 -13.10
N ASN A 93 -6.09 -13.93 -12.84
CA ASN A 93 -5.97 -14.94 -13.89
C ASN A 93 -7.09 -15.95 -13.72
N ARG A 94 -8.13 -15.84 -14.55
CA ARG A 94 -9.38 -16.59 -14.40
C ARG A 94 -9.92 -16.41 -12.98
N ASP A 95 -9.95 -17.50 -12.20
CA ASP A 95 -10.44 -17.53 -10.82
C ASP A 95 -9.28 -17.53 -9.79
N GLN A 96 -8.12 -17.02 -10.16
CA GLN A 96 -6.94 -16.98 -9.30
C GLN A 96 -6.39 -15.56 -9.13
N LEU A 97 -6.07 -15.22 -7.88
CA LEU A 97 -5.29 -14.05 -7.50
C LEU A 97 -3.83 -14.35 -7.76
N VAL A 98 -3.17 -13.57 -8.61
CA VAL A 98 -1.75 -13.75 -8.91
C VAL A 98 -0.95 -12.57 -8.38
N ARG A 99 -0.09 -12.83 -7.40
CA ARG A 99 0.91 -11.88 -6.91
C ARG A 99 2.20 -12.05 -7.67
N VAL A 100 2.64 -11.02 -8.37
CA VAL A 100 3.95 -10.95 -9.04
C VAL A 100 4.91 -10.14 -8.18
N ALA A 101 6.03 -10.75 -7.79
CA ALA A 101 7.05 -10.12 -6.96
C ALA A 101 8.45 -10.35 -7.52
N TRP A 102 9.39 -9.47 -7.18
CA TRP A 102 10.79 -9.60 -7.60
C TRP A 102 11.57 -10.52 -6.66
N SER A 103 12.16 -11.58 -7.20
CA SER A 103 13.09 -12.46 -6.47
C SER A 103 14.45 -11.78 -6.36
N LYS A 104 14.91 -11.50 -5.12
CA LYS A 104 16.25 -10.96 -4.88
C LYS A 104 17.36 -11.94 -5.27
N ARG A 105 17.14 -13.24 -5.03
CA ARG A 105 18.12 -14.32 -5.28
C ARG A 105 18.29 -14.58 -6.77
N GLU A 106 17.18 -14.74 -7.49
CA GLU A 106 17.18 -15.12 -8.91
C GLU A 106 17.17 -13.92 -9.86
N LYS A 107 16.96 -12.70 -9.34
CA LYS A 107 16.81 -11.45 -10.12
C LYS A 107 15.76 -11.58 -11.23
N LYS A 108 14.64 -12.24 -10.93
CA LYS A 108 13.51 -12.48 -11.84
C LYS A 108 12.19 -12.25 -11.13
N GLU A 109 11.14 -12.00 -11.92
CA GLU A 109 9.77 -12.02 -11.42
C GLU A 109 9.38 -13.45 -11.05
N TYR A 110 8.84 -13.65 -9.85
CA TYR A 110 8.20 -14.90 -9.46
C TYR A 110 6.73 -14.64 -9.09
N GLN A 111 5.90 -15.68 -9.19
CA GLN A 111 4.46 -15.59 -9.00
C GLN A 111 4.00 -16.49 -7.84
N HIS A 112 3.15 -15.95 -6.96
CA HIS A 112 2.29 -16.76 -6.10
C HIS A 112 0.85 -16.66 -6.54
N LYS A 113 0.11 -17.74 -6.35
CA LYS A 113 -1.29 -17.86 -6.75
C LYS A 113 -2.13 -18.23 -5.54
N ALA A 114 -3.33 -17.67 -5.46
CA ALA A 114 -4.39 -18.11 -4.53
C ALA A 114 -5.69 -18.24 -5.32
N SER A 115 -6.52 -19.23 -5.01
CA SER A 115 -7.85 -19.34 -5.64
C SER A 115 -8.78 -18.23 -5.12
N ARG A 116 -9.81 -17.90 -5.90
CA ARG A 116 -10.88 -17.02 -5.43
C ARG A 116 -11.61 -17.64 -4.23
N SER A 117 -11.80 -18.96 -4.20
CA SER A 117 -12.39 -19.64 -3.03
C SER A 117 -11.56 -19.41 -1.76
N ALA A 118 -10.23 -19.47 -1.85
CA ALA A 118 -9.34 -19.19 -0.74
C ALA A 118 -9.44 -17.73 -0.27
N LEU A 119 -9.52 -16.78 -1.22
CA LEU A 119 -9.76 -15.38 -0.89
C LEU A 119 -11.09 -15.18 -0.15
N LEU A 120 -12.19 -15.76 -0.65
CA LEU A 120 -13.50 -15.63 -0.03
C LEU A 120 -13.57 -16.31 1.34
N SER A 121 -12.93 -17.47 1.50
CA SER A 121 -12.84 -18.18 2.78
C SER A 121 -12.03 -17.36 3.80
N LEU A 122 -10.93 -16.75 3.38
CA LEU A 122 -10.18 -15.80 4.20
C LEU A 122 -11.05 -14.61 4.61
N VAL A 123 -11.79 -13.99 3.67
CA VAL A 123 -12.65 -12.84 3.99
C VAL A 123 -13.67 -13.18 5.05
N SER A 124 -14.31 -14.36 4.95
CA SER A 124 -15.23 -14.83 6.00
C SER A 124 -14.53 -14.96 7.36
N ALA A 125 -13.32 -15.54 7.39
CA ALA A 125 -12.54 -15.66 8.63
C ALA A 125 -12.10 -14.29 9.20
N LEU A 126 -11.77 -13.33 8.34
CA LEU A 126 -11.43 -11.95 8.74
C LEU A 126 -12.64 -11.21 9.29
N VAL A 127 -13.83 -11.43 8.72
CA VAL A 127 -15.07 -10.83 9.25
C VAL A 127 -15.34 -11.32 10.66
N GLU A 128 -15.15 -12.61 10.92
CA GLU A 128 -15.30 -13.20 12.25
C GLU A 128 -14.24 -12.70 13.24
N ALA A 129 -12.96 -12.68 12.84
CA ALA A 129 -11.86 -12.23 13.70
C ALA A 129 -11.90 -10.72 13.98
N GLY A 130 -12.39 -9.93 13.02
CA GLY A 130 -12.49 -8.47 13.09
C GLY A 130 -13.78 -7.95 13.73
N LYS A 131 -14.63 -8.81 14.30
CA LYS A 131 -15.83 -8.39 15.04
C LYS A 131 -15.48 -7.36 16.10
N ASP A 132 -16.37 -6.37 16.28
CA ASP A 132 -16.19 -5.20 17.15
C ASP A 132 -14.99 -4.30 16.80
N GLY A 133 -14.42 -4.43 15.59
CA GLY A 133 -13.28 -3.61 15.17
C GLY A 133 -11.96 -3.95 15.87
N ARG A 134 -11.86 -5.15 16.46
CA ARG A 134 -10.67 -5.60 17.19
C ARG A 134 -9.50 -5.84 16.24
N VAL A 135 -8.29 -5.67 16.77
CA VAL A 135 -7.06 -6.10 16.11
C VAL A 135 -6.92 -7.61 16.29
N PHE A 136 -6.60 -8.33 15.22
CA PHE A 136 -6.39 -9.77 15.23
C PHE A 136 -5.05 -10.17 14.58
N THR A 137 -4.47 -11.27 15.03
CA THR A 137 -3.23 -11.83 14.47
C THR A 137 -3.53 -12.86 13.37
N THR A 138 -2.54 -13.18 12.55
CA THR A 138 -2.69 -14.21 11.53
C THR A 138 -3.00 -15.58 12.13
N ASP A 139 -2.45 -15.88 13.31
CA ASP A 139 -2.66 -17.16 14.01
C ASP A 139 -4.11 -17.33 14.52
N GLN A 140 -4.86 -16.24 14.66
CA GLN A 140 -6.29 -16.28 14.98
C GLN A 140 -7.18 -16.56 13.76
N VAL A 141 -6.63 -16.37 12.56
CA VAL A 141 -7.36 -16.53 11.28
C VAL A 141 -6.97 -17.84 10.59
N LEU A 142 -5.73 -18.30 10.77
CA LEU A 142 -5.22 -19.54 10.19
C LEU A 142 -5.30 -20.70 11.19
N PRO A 143 -5.50 -21.95 10.71
CA PRO A 143 -5.70 -22.33 9.32
C PRO A 143 -7.11 -22.03 8.82
N ILE A 144 -7.25 -21.77 7.52
CA ILE A 144 -8.56 -21.52 6.87
C ILE A 144 -8.98 -22.80 6.16
N ARG A 145 -10.27 -23.11 6.24
CA ARG A 145 -10.87 -24.23 5.52
C ARG A 145 -11.74 -23.70 4.38
N ASP A 146 -11.73 -24.37 3.24
CA ASP A 146 -12.64 -24.06 2.13
C ASP A 146 -14.07 -24.39 2.59
N SER A 147 -15.00 -23.47 2.34
CA SER A 147 -16.41 -23.63 2.74
C SER A 147 -17.13 -24.75 1.99
N THR A 148 -16.60 -25.18 0.84
CA THR A 148 -17.26 -26.13 -0.07
C THR A 148 -17.01 -27.58 0.34
N ASP A 149 -15.76 -27.91 0.65
CA ASP A 149 -15.31 -29.28 0.93
C ASP A 149 -14.66 -29.45 2.31
N GLY A 150 -14.47 -28.36 3.06
CA GLY A 150 -13.85 -28.38 4.39
C GLY A 150 -12.33 -28.64 4.38
N SER A 151 -11.72 -28.72 3.19
CA SER A 151 -10.29 -28.92 3.03
C SER A 151 -9.50 -27.73 3.55
N GLU A 152 -8.31 -27.99 4.09
CA GLU A 152 -7.44 -26.93 4.58
C GLU A 152 -6.78 -26.19 3.41
N ILE A 153 -6.94 -24.87 3.39
CA ILE A 153 -6.31 -24.00 2.39
C ILE A 153 -4.83 -23.82 2.77
N PRO A 154 -3.89 -24.07 1.85
CA PRO A 154 -2.48 -23.87 2.13
C PRO A 154 -2.17 -22.43 2.56
N ASN A 155 -1.47 -22.27 3.69
CA ASN A 155 -1.17 -20.96 4.30
C ASN A 155 -0.53 -19.95 3.33
N TYR A 156 0.28 -20.41 2.36
CA TYR A 156 0.88 -19.52 1.37
C TYR A 156 -0.18 -18.76 0.54
N GLN A 157 -1.34 -19.36 0.28
CA GLN A 157 -2.44 -18.71 -0.43
C GLN A 157 -3.05 -17.60 0.43
N SER A 158 -3.25 -17.86 1.73
CA SER A 158 -3.74 -16.86 2.69
C SER A 158 -2.82 -15.64 2.74
N TYR A 159 -1.49 -15.84 2.74
CA TYR A 159 -0.54 -14.74 2.71
C TYR A 159 -0.58 -13.92 1.41
N VAL A 160 -0.91 -14.53 0.27
CA VAL A 160 -1.15 -13.80 -0.99
C VAL A 160 -2.36 -12.89 -0.86
N CYS A 161 -3.46 -13.42 -0.33
CA CYS A 161 -4.70 -12.69 -0.13
C CYS A 161 -4.52 -11.55 0.89
N ILE A 162 -3.91 -11.80 2.05
CA ILE A 162 -3.61 -10.75 3.05
C ILE A 162 -2.76 -9.63 2.46
N ALA A 163 -1.72 -9.97 1.69
CA ALA A 163 -0.86 -8.97 1.05
C ALA A 163 -1.64 -8.10 0.04
N TRP A 164 -2.59 -8.70 -0.68
CA TRP A 164 -3.46 -7.97 -1.61
C TRP A 164 -4.43 -7.05 -0.88
N LEU A 165 -5.18 -7.57 0.11
CA LEU A 165 -6.13 -6.80 0.92
C LEU A 165 -5.47 -5.60 1.59
N LYS A 166 -4.22 -5.77 2.05
CA LYS A 166 -3.43 -4.68 2.62
C LYS A 166 -3.07 -3.63 1.59
N GLN A 167 -2.63 -4.04 0.39
CA GLN A 167 -2.29 -3.10 -0.68
C GLN A 167 -3.50 -2.30 -1.16
N THR A 168 -4.70 -2.88 -1.08
CA THR A 168 -5.94 -2.20 -1.47
C THR A 168 -6.59 -1.41 -0.33
N GLY A 169 -5.99 -1.41 0.87
CA GLY A 169 -6.51 -0.68 2.03
C GLY A 169 -7.80 -1.26 2.61
N LEU A 170 -8.12 -2.52 2.32
CA LEU A 170 -9.26 -3.22 2.89
C LEU A 170 -8.98 -3.74 4.31
N ILE A 171 -7.70 -3.94 4.62
CA ILE A 171 -7.20 -4.22 5.97
C ILE A 171 -6.03 -3.31 6.28
N ASP A 172 -5.93 -2.92 7.55
CA ASP A 172 -4.79 -2.15 8.07
C ASP A 172 -3.86 -3.07 8.86
N GLN A 173 -2.55 -2.84 8.76
CA GLN A 173 -1.53 -3.57 9.50
C GLN A 173 -1.01 -2.71 10.66
N HIS A 174 -1.12 -3.21 11.88
CA HIS A 174 -0.67 -2.54 13.13
C HIS A 174 0.69 -3.07 13.58
N GLY A 175 1.70 -2.97 12.71
CA GLY A 175 3.05 -3.47 12.99
C GLY A 175 3.08 -4.97 13.28
N ARG A 176 3.47 -5.35 14.51
CA ARG A 176 3.48 -6.73 15.01
C ARG A 176 2.21 -7.13 15.77
N GLN A 177 1.32 -6.18 16.07
CA GLN A 177 0.12 -6.44 16.86
C GLN A 177 -0.95 -7.21 16.06
N GLY A 178 -0.91 -7.11 14.73
CA GLY A 178 -1.83 -7.81 13.85
C GLY A 178 -2.45 -6.87 12.81
N TYR A 179 -3.72 -7.12 12.52
CA TYR A 179 -4.50 -6.46 11.48
C TYR A 179 -5.86 -6.01 12.00
N SER A 180 -6.46 -5.02 11.36
CA SER A 180 -7.86 -4.64 11.57
C SER A 180 -8.59 -4.48 10.24
N VAL A 181 -9.92 -4.55 10.28
CA VAL A 181 -10.79 -4.30 9.13
C VAL A 181 -11.57 -3.00 9.37
N PRO A 182 -11.21 -1.87 8.73
CA PRO A 182 -11.81 -0.56 9.03
C PRO A 182 -13.32 -0.49 8.74
N ARG A 183 -13.77 -1.21 7.72
CA ARG A 183 -15.17 -1.22 7.27
C ARG A 183 -15.68 -2.66 7.17
N LEU A 184 -15.85 -3.29 8.33
CA LEU A 184 -16.20 -4.72 8.43
C LEU A 184 -17.47 -5.09 7.65
N ALA A 185 -18.52 -4.27 7.77
CA ALA A 185 -19.81 -4.52 7.13
C ALA A 185 -19.73 -4.51 5.59
N GLU A 186 -18.82 -3.72 5.02
CA GLU A 186 -18.64 -3.57 3.57
C GLU A 186 -17.54 -4.49 3.01
N LEU A 187 -16.80 -5.20 3.87
CA LEU A 187 -15.57 -5.89 3.47
C LEU A 187 -15.81 -6.88 2.32
N ARG A 188 -16.89 -7.67 2.40
CA ARG A 188 -17.18 -8.70 1.39
C ARG A 188 -17.46 -8.09 0.02
N ASP A 189 -18.31 -7.06 -0.02
CA ASP A 189 -18.70 -6.40 -1.27
C ASP A 189 -17.54 -5.59 -1.86
N ALA A 190 -16.76 -4.93 -1.00
CA ALA A 190 -15.57 -4.20 -1.42
C ALA A 190 -14.51 -5.14 -2.03
N VAL A 191 -14.31 -6.33 -1.44
CA VAL A 191 -13.44 -7.37 -2.01
C VAL A 191 -13.92 -7.80 -3.39
N GLU A 192 -15.22 -8.07 -3.55
CA GLU A 192 -15.78 -8.46 -4.85
C GLU A 192 -15.60 -7.37 -5.92
N ALA A 193 -15.87 -6.12 -5.56
CA ALA A 193 -15.73 -4.99 -6.47
C ALA A 193 -14.28 -4.83 -6.94
N ILE A 194 -13.33 -4.84 -6.00
CA ILE A 194 -11.89 -4.69 -6.29
C ILE A 194 -11.35 -5.91 -7.04
N TRP A 195 -11.83 -7.12 -6.73
CA TRP A 195 -11.51 -8.34 -7.47
C TRP A 195 -11.90 -8.22 -8.94
N ARG A 196 -13.09 -7.69 -9.23
CA ARG A 196 -13.59 -7.51 -10.59
C ARG A 196 -12.80 -6.45 -11.37
N SER A 197 -12.26 -5.44 -10.68
CA SER A 197 -11.44 -4.39 -11.28
C SER A 197 -9.96 -4.77 -11.45
N LEU A 198 -9.52 -5.94 -10.98
CA LEU A 198 -8.14 -6.37 -11.15
C LEU A 198 -7.79 -6.53 -12.64
N PRO A 199 -6.59 -6.08 -13.06
CA PRO A 199 -6.13 -6.31 -14.42
C PRO A 199 -6.03 -7.81 -14.69
N THR A 200 -6.53 -8.22 -15.85
CA THR A 200 -6.38 -9.60 -16.35
C THR A 200 -4.99 -9.80 -16.92
N LYS A 201 -4.39 -10.94 -16.61
CA LYS A 201 -3.08 -11.34 -17.15
C LYS A 201 -3.21 -12.29 -18.32
#